data_AF-A0A8S1N0J0-F1
#
_entry.id   AF-A0A8S1N0J0-F1
#
_cell.length_a   1.000
_cell.length_b   1.000
_cell.length_c   1.000
_cell.angle_alpha   90.00
_cell.angle_beta   90.00
_cell.angle_gamma   90.00
#
_symmetry.space_group_name_H-M   'P 1'
#
loop_
_entity.id
_entity.type
_entity.pdbx_description
1 polymer ?
#
loop_
_entity_poly.entity_id
_entity_poly.type
_entity_poly.pdbx_seq_one_letter_code
_entity_poly.pdbx_strand_id
1 'polypeptide(L)'
;MDNLNDEEIYNDRNRIEPFVKAITRNKHLFKDKIVLDLNSGMGLLSILASQSGAKQVIAMKANNYASEIIKQNNIQNITLYKEKIREVELNCKIDIIIADWMGNMLIYGGCIQDVIYARDKYLNKDGFIMPDKGQLYIQSIEDSQYKKMKINFWDSVYGVNMKWMKQWIAKEPLLESIKEEQLNSDEQLIYEINLQNCQLEDLSFSNQYQIKIKRQDYATGIIVWMKYSFTYTHLPIHVIMGPTKSPFWKPVILYFREEIPVNKGDKLQGSLAVKFESEELLQIKLSVHMQQYNYVSYFKLN
;
A
#
# COMPACT_ATOMS: atom_id res chain seq x y z
N MET A 1 -13.54 2.68 -18.29
CA MET A 1 -14.08 3.89 -17.62
C MET A 1 -12.84 4.57 -17.05
N ASP A 2 -12.19 5.42 -17.85
CA ASP A 2 -10.79 5.80 -17.61
C ASP A 2 -10.62 7.20 -17.00
N ASN A 3 -11.68 7.80 -16.44
CA ASN A 3 -11.74 9.26 -16.32
C ASN A 3 -12.22 9.84 -14.97
N LEU A 4 -11.87 9.25 -13.82
CA LEU A 4 -12.13 9.89 -12.50
C LEU A 4 -11.07 9.70 -11.40
N ASN A 5 -9.94 9.00 -11.62
CA ASN A 5 -9.01 8.67 -10.52
C ASN A 5 -7.82 9.65 -10.35
N ASP A 6 -7.30 10.22 -11.45
CA ASP A 6 -6.03 10.98 -11.37
C ASP A 6 -6.15 12.31 -10.59
N GLU A 7 -7.32 12.97 -10.62
CA GLU A 7 -7.57 14.18 -9.82
C GLU A 7 -7.56 13.87 -8.32
N GLU A 8 -8.18 12.77 -7.89
CA GLU A 8 -8.17 12.32 -6.49
C GLU A 8 -6.75 11.98 -6.05
N ILE A 9 -5.97 11.32 -6.91
CA ILE A 9 -4.55 10.99 -6.66
C ILE A 9 -3.73 12.27 -6.47
N TYR A 10 -3.86 13.26 -7.36
CA TYR A 10 -3.09 14.50 -7.28
C TYR A 10 -3.54 15.45 -6.18
N ASN A 11 -4.81 15.40 -5.78
CA ASN A 11 -5.31 16.13 -4.62
C ASN A 11 -4.88 15.48 -3.29
N ASP A 12 -4.48 14.20 -3.28
CA ASP A 12 -3.88 13.57 -2.11
C ASP A 12 -2.41 14.02 -1.93
N ARG A 13 -2.25 15.17 -1.26
CA ARG A 13 -0.95 15.73 -0.93
C ARG A 13 -0.08 14.81 -0.07
N ASN A 14 -0.68 13.98 0.80
CA ASN A 14 0.11 13.07 1.64
C ASN A 14 0.74 11.94 0.82
N ARG A 15 0.12 11.58 -0.31
CA ARG A 15 0.65 10.63 -1.28
C ARG A 15 1.65 11.28 -2.23
N ILE A 16 1.32 12.42 -2.84
CA ILE A 16 2.12 12.98 -3.95
C ILE A 16 3.27 13.88 -3.48
N GLU A 17 3.10 14.69 -2.43
CA GLU A 17 4.18 15.58 -1.97
C GLU A 17 5.48 14.85 -1.60
N PRO A 18 5.46 13.66 -0.98
CA PRO A 18 6.68 12.88 -0.76
C PRO A 18 7.46 12.58 -2.04
N PHE A 19 6.79 12.17 -3.12
CA PHE A 19 7.44 11.96 -4.43
C PHE A 19 8.01 13.27 -4.98
N VAL A 20 7.22 14.36 -4.93
CA VAL A 20 7.67 15.67 -5.40
C VAL A 20 8.92 16.11 -4.62
N LYS A 21 8.94 15.97 -3.30
CA LYS A 21 10.10 16.28 -2.44
C LYS A 21 11.28 15.38 -2.75
N ALA A 22 11.04 14.07 -2.92
CA ALA A 22 12.07 13.09 -3.22
C ALA A 22 12.81 13.44 -4.53
N ILE A 23 12.09 13.90 -5.55
CA ILE A 23 12.66 14.32 -6.84
C ILE A 23 13.29 15.72 -6.73
N THR A 24 12.50 16.72 -6.38
CA THR A 24 12.88 18.14 -6.51
C THR A 24 13.94 18.60 -5.50
N ARG A 25 14.04 17.94 -4.33
CA ARG A 25 15.06 18.25 -3.32
C ARG A 25 16.33 17.42 -3.47
N ASN A 26 16.34 16.44 -4.37
CA ASN A 26 17.48 15.56 -4.60
C ASN A 26 17.91 15.55 -6.08
N LYS A 27 17.86 16.70 -6.75
CA LYS A 27 18.22 16.85 -8.18
C LYS A 27 19.58 16.26 -8.55
N HIS A 28 20.54 16.27 -7.62
CA HIS A 28 21.85 15.67 -7.80
C HIS A 28 21.79 14.15 -8.09
N LEU A 29 20.76 13.46 -7.62
CA LEU A 29 20.51 12.05 -7.92
C LEU A 29 20.04 11.85 -9.36
N PHE A 30 19.27 12.79 -9.90
CA PHE A 30 18.63 12.71 -11.22
C PHE A 30 19.52 13.24 -12.36
N LYS A 31 20.47 14.13 -12.04
CA LYS A 31 21.31 14.77 -13.05
C LYS A 31 22.03 13.74 -13.93
N ASP A 32 21.86 13.88 -15.24
CA ASP A 32 22.46 13.04 -16.27
C ASP A 32 22.05 11.54 -16.21
N LYS A 33 20.97 11.20 -15.49
CA LYS A 33 20.45 9.83 -15.33
C LYS A 33 19.33 9.49 -16.30
N ILE A 34 19.19 8.19 -16.61
CA ILE A 34 18.02 7.63 -17.29
C ILE A 34 17.01 7.17 -16.23
N VAL A 35 15.80 7.71 -16.29
CA VAL A 35 14.74 7.49 -15.31
C VAL A 35 13.60 6.71 -15.95
N LEU A 36 13.06 5.70 -15.27
CA LEU A 36 11.86 4.98 -15.65
C LEU A 36 10.73 5.31 -14.67
N ASP A 37 9.62 5.84 -15.17
CA ASP A 37 8.38 6.12 -14.43
C ASP A 37 7.32 5.07 -14.83
N LEU A 38 7.04 4.11 -13.94
CA LEU A 38 6.27 2.89 -14.30
C LEU A 38 4.75 3.05 -14.39
N ASN A 39 4.19 4.09 -13.76
CA ASN A 39 2.76 4.38 -13.77
C ASN A 39 2.59 5.89 -13.96
N SER A 40 3.05 6.41 -15.09
CA SER A 40 3.24 7.85 -15.23
C SER A 40 1.94 8.64 -15.23
N GLY A 41 0.81 8.04 -15.64
CA GLY A 41 -0.48 8.73 -15.71
C GLY A 41 -0.37 9.97 -16.59
N MET A 42 -0.69 11.15 -16.03
CA MET A 42 -0.50 12.44 -16.72
C MET A 42 0.96 12.92 -16.85
N GLY A 43 1.93 12.18 -16.30
CA GLY A 43 3.37 12.44 -16.43
C GLY A 43 3.95 13.41 -15.40
N LEU A 44 3.27 13.67 -14.28
CA LEU A 44 3.74 14.63 -13.26
C LEU A 44 5.16 14.29 -12.76
N LEU A 45 5.38 13.04 -12.33
CA LEU A 45 6.69 12.61 -11.81
C LEU A 45 7.75 12.59 -12.91
N SER A 46 7.38 12.17 -14.11
CA SER A 46 8.23 12.23 -15.30
C SER A 46 8.70 13.65 -15.63
N ILE A 47 7.79 14.63 -15.59
CA ILE A 47 8.09 16.06 -15.78
C ILE A 47 9.05 16.57 -14.71
N LEU A 48 8.80 16.24 -13.44
CA LEU A 48 9.66 16.65 -12.33
C LEU A 48 11.06 16.03 -12.42
N ALA A 49 11.18 14.77 -12.86
CA ALA A 49 12.45 14.09 -13.06
C ALA A 49 13.24 14.77 -14.20
N SER A 50 12.59 15.08 -15.31
CA SER A 50 13.16 15.85 -16.42
C SER A 50 13.67 17.23 -15.97
N GLN A 51 12.84 18.01 -15.26
CA GLN A 51 13.22 19.32 -14.70
C GLN A 51 14.30 19.24 -13.61
N SER A 52 14.52 18.07 -13.03
CA SER A 52 15.58 17.81 -12.05
C SER A 52 16.91 17.41 -12.69
N GLY A 53 16.99 17.39 -14.02
CA GLY A 53 18.22 17.19 -14.77
C GLY A 53 18.39 15.78 -15.33
N ALA A 54 17.35 14.94 -15.34
CA ALA A 54 17.40 13.63 -15.98
C ALA A 54 17.84 13.78 -17.45
N LYS A 55 18.75 12.91 -17.88
CA LYS A 55 19.18 12.84 -19.29
C LYS A 55 18.02 12.41 -20.18
N GLN A 56 17.28 11.40 -19.75
CA GLN A 56 16.11 10.86 -20.42
C GLN A 56 15.14 10.32 -19.36
N VAL A 57 13.84 10.47 -19.63
CA VAL A 57 12.78 9.84 -18.83
C VAL A 57 11.94 8.96 -19.74
N ILE A 58 11.68 7.73 -19.30
CA ILE A 58 10.80 6.78 -19.97
C ILE A 58 9.55 6.65 -19.10
N ALA A 59 8.40 7.04 -19.64
CA ALA A 59 7.13 7.11 -18.93
C ALA A 59 6.20 6.01 -19.44
N MET A 60 5.95 5.01 -18.62
CA MET A 60 5.09 3.86 -18.92
C MET A 60 3.66 4.11 -18.44
N LYS A 61 2.68 3.49 -19.10
CA LYS A 61 1.25 3.68 -18.83
C LYS A 61 0.85 5.16 -18.78
N ALA A 62 1.40 5.94 -19.72
CA ALA A 62 1.02 7.33 -19.89
C ALA A 62 -0.41 7.44 -20.44
N ASN A 63 -1.24 8.27 -19.80
CA ASN A 63 -2.60 8.50 -20.25
C ASN A 63 -2.62 9.46 -21.46
N ASN A 64 -3.80 9.65 -22.04
CA ASN A 64 -3.96 10.46 -23.26
C ASN A 64 -3.63 11.95 -23.07
N TYR A 65 -3.54 12.45 -21.83
CA TYR A 65 -3.25 13.85 -21.51
C TYR A 65 -1.76 14.15 -21.37
N ALA A 66 -0.93 13.14 -21.05
CA ALA A 66 0.49 13.32 -20.74
C ALA A 66 1.27 14.04 -21.85
N SER A 67 1.03 13.70 -23.12
CA SER A 67 1.71 14.32 -24.27
C SER A 67 1.50 15.83 -24.34
N GLU A 68 0.26 16.28 -24.11
CA GLU A 68 -0.07 17.71 -24.17
C GLU A 68 0.51 18.48 -22.98
N ILE A 69 0.43 17.89 -21.78
CA ILE A 69 1.00 18.50 -20.56
C ILE A 69 2.53 18.63 -20.68
N ILE A 70 3.21 17.61 -21.21
CA ILE A 70 4.67 17.64 -21.43
C ILE A 70 5.06 18.74 -22.42
N LYS A 71 4.30 18.89 -23.53
CA LYS A 71 4.52 19.96 -24.51
C LYS A 71 4.33 21.35 -23.89
N GLN A 72 3.28 21.55 -23.10
CA GLN A 72 3.03 22.83 -22.40
C GLN A 72 4.16 23.21 -21.43
N ASN A 73 4.86 22.22 -20.89
CA ASN A 73 6.02 22.41 -20.01
C ASN A 73 7.35 22.53 -20.78
N ASN A 74 7.33 22.55 -22.12
CA ASN A 74 8.52 22.66 -22.99
C ASN A 74 9.56 21.56 -22.76
N ILE A 75 9.13 20.34 -22.48
CA ILE A 75 10.01 19.20 -22.21
C ILE A 75 10.13 18.30 -23.45
N GLN A 76 11.37 17.91 -23.78
CA GLN A 76 11.68 17.15 -24.99
C GLN A 76 12.30 15.77 -24.72
N ASN A 77 12.78 15.51 -23.50
CA ASN A 77 13.53 14.30 -23.13
C ASN A 77 12.67 13.22 -22.43
N ILE A 78 11.34 13.28 -22.60
CA ILE A 78 10.42 12.25 -22.08
C ILE A 78 9.91 11.40 -23.24
N THR A 79 10.11 10.08 -23.17
CA THR A 79 9.52 9.10 -24.08
C THR A 79 8.29 8.48 -23.43
N LEU A 80 7.13 8.58 -24.08
CA LEU A 80 5.86 8.06 -23.58
C LEU A 80 5.55 6.68 -24.18
N TYR A 81 5.09 5.77 -23.32
CA TYR A 81 4.49 4.49 -23.68
C TYR A 81 3.12 4.37 -23.02
N LYS A 82 2.13 3.81 -23.74
CA LYS A 82 0.79 3.54 -23.19
C LYS A 82 0.71 2.17 -22.53
N GLU A 83 1.61 1.29 -22.92
CA GLU A 83 1.70 -0.12 -22.56
C GLU A 83 2.32 -0.31 -21.17
N LYS A 84 2.16 -1.52 -20.62
CA LYS A 84 2.89 -1.94 -19.41
C LYS A 84 4.37 -2.19 -19.72
N ILE A 85 5.24 -2.11 -18.71
CA ILE A 85 6.68 -2.37 -18.89
C ILE A 85 7.00 -3.79 -19.41
N ARG A 86 6.10 -4.75 -19.17
CA ARG A 86 6.24 -6.14 -19.63
C ARG A 86 5.98 -6.33 -21.12
N GLU A 87 5.34 -5.36 -21.75
CA GLU A 87 4.91 -5.38 -23.16
C GLU A 87 5.88 -4.62 -24.07
N VAL A 88 6.87 -3.94 -23.47
CA VAL A 88 7.82 -3.08 -24.16
C VAL A 88 9.25 -3.57 -23.91
N GLU A 89 10.05 -3.64 -24.98
CA GLU A 89 11.48 -3.89 -24.89
C GLU A 89 12.23 -2.55 -24.85
N LEU A 90 12.99 -2.32 -23.77
CA LEU A 90 13.83 -1.12 -23.65
C LEU A 90 15.26 -1.44 -24.10
N ASN A 91 15.77 -0.66 -25.05
CA ASN A 91 17.14 -0.80 -25.57
C ASN A 91 18.20 -0.07 -24.72
N CYS A 92 17.90 0.23 -23.45
CA CYS A 92 18.80 0.95 -22.56
C CYS A 92 18.70 0.40 -21.13
N LYS A 93 19.74 0.68 -20.33
CA LYS A 93 19.70 0.45 -18.89
C LYS A 93 19.23 1.71 -18.15
N ILE A 94 18.58 1.50 -17.02
CA ILE A 94 17.92 2.51 -16.20
C ILE A 94 18.75 2.76 -14.94
N ASP A 95 18.88 4.02 -14.56
CA ASP A 95 19.57 4.40 -13.32
C ASP A 95 18.59 4.54 -12.15
N ILE A 96 17.38 5.03 -12.41
CA ILE A 96 16.36 5.28 -11.39
C ILE A 96 15.01 4.76 -11.85
N ILE A 97 14.35 3.95 -11.03
CA ILE A 97 12.94 3.61 -11.21
C ILE A 97 12.12 4.43 -10.21
N ILE A 98 11.18 5.22 -10.71
CA ILE A 98 10.14 5.85 -9.89
C ILE A 98 8.85 5.08 -10.14
N ALA A 99 8.20 4.67 -9.07
CA ALA A 99 6.92 4.01 -9.16
C ALA A 99 6.06 4.32 -7.95
N ASP A 100 4.85 4.78 -8.18
CA ASP A 100 3.82 4.76 -7.15
C ASP A 100 3.20 3.35 -7.09
N TRP A 101 3.95 2.43 -6.47
CA TRP A 101 3.72 0.99 -6.59
C TRP A 101 2.82 0.41 -5.51
N MET A 102 2.61 1.15 -4.43
CA MET A 102 1.92 0.65 -3.25
C MET A 102 0.42 0.47 -3.53
N GLY A 103 -0.10 -0.66 -3.06
CA GLY A 103 -1.52 -0.93 -2.88
C GLY A 103 -1.94 -0.94 -1.41
N ASN A 104 -3.19 -1.29 -1.12
CA ASN A 104 -3.56 -1.64 0.26
C ASN A 104 -2.74 -2.87 0.69
N MET A 105 -2.36 -2.96 1.97
CA MET A 105 -1.41 -4.00 2.43
C MET A 105 -0.08 -4.02 1.64
N LEU A 106 0.35 -2.87 1.09
CA LEU A 106 1.46 -2.68 0.14
C LEU A 106 1.26 -3.34 -1.24
N ILE A 107 0.49 -4.43 -1.33
CA ILE A 107 0.48 -5.34 -2.48
C ILE A 107 -0.84 -5.26 -3.27
N TYR A 108 -1.98 -5.13 -2.59
CA TYR A 108 -3.32 -5.22 -3.21
C TYR A 108 -3.68 -3.97 -4.02
N GLY A 109 -3.92 -4.14 -5.31
CA GLY A 109 -4.13 -3.04 -6.26
C GLY A 109 -2.85 -2.23 -6.56
N GLY A 110 -1.68 -2.75 -6.14
CA GLY A 110 -0.38 -2.16 -6.42
C GLY A 110 0.26 -2.71 -7.71
N CYS A 111 1.41 -2.16 -8.11
CA CYS A 111 2.17 -2.60 -9.29
C CYS A 111 3.56 -3.14 -8.96
N ILE A 112 3.77 -3.62 -7.73
CA ILE A 112 5.07 -4.12 -7.26
C ILE A 112 5.70 -5.17 -8.19
N GLN A 113 4.88 -5.98 -8.87
CA GLN A 113 5.36 -6.99 -9.81
C GLN A 113 5.97 -6.35 -11.08
N ASP A 114 5.48 -5.19 -11.50
CA ASP A 114 6.06 -4.42 -12.60
C ASP A 114 7.38 -3.76 -12.18
N VAL A 115 7.47 -3.31 -10.92
CA VAL A 115 8.71 -2.80 -10.33
C VAL A 115 9.79 -3.88 -10.31
N ILE A 116 9.46 -5.07 -9.81
CA ILE A 116 10.39 -6.23 -9.74
C ILE A 116 10.88 -6.58 -11.16
N TYR A 117 9.96 -6.70 -12.12
CA TYR A 117 10.31 -6.99 -13.51
C TYR A 117 11.26 -5.93 -14.10
N ALA A 118 10.94 -4.65 -13.92
CA ALA A 118 11.74 -3.55 -14.45
C ALA A 118 13.12 -3.48 -13.79
N ARG A 119 13.20 -3.72 -12.48
CA ARG A 119 14.45 -3.80 -11.72
C ARG A 119 15.35 -4.88 -12.29
N ASP A 120 14.86 -6.10 -12.36
CA ASP A 120 15.68 -7.27 -12.70
C ASP A 120 16.19 -7.20 -14.14
N LYS A 121 15.38 -6.66 -15.05
CA LYS A 121 15.71 -6.59 -16.47
C LYS A 121 16.52 -5.35 -16.85
N TYR A 122 16.15 -4.18 -16.33
CA TYR A 122 16.61 -2.91 -16.87
C TYR A 122 17.44 -2.05 -15.89
N LEU A 123 17.35 -2.26 -14.58
CA LEU A 123 18.09 -1.43 -13.62
C LEU A 123 19.60 -1.71 -13.69
N ASN A 124 20.39 -0.64 -13.66
CA ASN A 124 21.84 -0.71 -13.50
C ASN A 124 22.20 -1.26 -12.11
N LYS A 125 23.39 -1.87 -12.00
CA LYS A 125 23.90 -2.42 -10.73
C LYS A 125 23.92 -1.38 -9.59
N ASP A 126 24.28 -0.14 -9.92
CA ASP A 126 24.32 0.99 -8.99
C ASP A 126 23.05 1.87 -9.06
N GLY A 127 22.02 1.39 -9.76
CA GLY A 127 20.73 2.05 -9.86
C GLY A 127 19.89 1.86 -8.61
N PHE A 128 18.82 2.64 -8.49
CA PHE A 128 17.91 2.53 -7.35
C PHE A 128 16.45 2.83 -7.66
N ILE A 129 15.59 2.48 -6.71
CA ILE A 129 14.14 2.58 -6.83
C ILE A 129 13.62 3.61 -5.83
N MET A 130 12.54 4.33 -6.18
CA MET A 130 11.94 5.35 -5.33
C MET A 130 10.40 5.29 -5.38
N PRO A 131 9.70 5.10 -4.24
CA PRO A 131 10.24 4.68 -2.94
C PRO A 131 10.76 3.24 -3.00
N ASP A 132 11.74 2.90 -2.17
CA ASP A 132 12.42 1.60 -2.16
C ASP A 132 11.96 0.66 -1.05
N LYS A 133 11.30 1.19 0.00
CA LYS A 133 10.98 0.41 1.20
C LYS A 133 9.52 0.52 1.58
N GLY A 134 8.87 -0.61 1.85
CA GLY A 134 7.50 -0.70 2.38
C GLY A 134 7.46 -1.51 3.67
N GLN A 135 6.60 -1.13 4.61
CA GLN A 135 6.45 -1.77 5.91
C GLN A 135 4.97 -1.91 6.28
N LEU A 136 4.58 -3.07 6.82
CA LEU A 136 3.27 -3.31 7.41
C LEU A 136 3.37 -3.37 8.91
N TYR A 137 2.42 -2.71 9.57
CA TYR A 137 2.28 -2.70 11.02
C TYR A 137 0.92 -3.26 11.42
N ILE A 138 0.87 -3.91 12.57
CA ILE A 138 -0.32 -4.54 13.13
C ILE A 138 -0.62 -3.96 14.53
N GLN A 139 -1.90 -3.70 14.80
CA GLN A 139 -2.43 -3.25 16.09
C GLN A 139 -3.79 -3.90 16.38
N SER A 140 -4.16 -3.97 17.66
CA SER A 140 -5.49 -4.38 18.11
C SER A 140 -6.42 -3.17 18.19
N ILE A 141 -7.70 -3.42 17.90
CA ILE A 141 -8.75 -2.40 17.92
C ILE A 141 -9.92 -2.79 18.83
N GLU A 142 -10.62 -1.76 19.31
CA GLU A 142 -11.98 -1.82 19.83
C GLU A 142 -12.89 -1.17 18.79
N ASP A 143 -13.90 -1.90 18.32
CA ASP A 143 -14.83 -1.40 17.30
C ASP A 143 -16.18 -2.13 17.35
N SER A 144 -16.61 -2.50 18.55
CA SER A 144 -17.79 -3.33 18.77
C SER A 144 -19.06 -2.65 18.27
N GLN A 145 -19.16 -1.33 18.44
CA GLN A 145 -20.33 -0.56 18.01
C GLN A 145 -20.50 -0.56 16.49
N TYR A 146 -19.43 -0.23 15.75
CA TYR A 146 -19.48 -0.19 14.28
C TYR A 146 -19.65 -1.58 13.69
N LYS A 147 -18.93 -2.58 14.23
CA LYS A 147 -19.11 -3.99 13.84
C LYS A 147 -20.56 -4.44 14.02
N LYS A 148 -21.19 -4.14 15.16
CA LYS A 148 -22.61 -4.45 15.42
C LYS A 148 -23.53 -3.72 14.45
N MET A 149 -23.28 -2.44 14.18
CA MET A 149 -24.06 -1.66 13.21
C MET A 149 -23.99 -2.26 11.80
N LYS A 150 -22.77 -2.56 11.29
CA LYS A 150 -22.58 -3.17 9.96
C LYS A 150 -23.26 -4.53 9.86
N ILE A 151 -23.17 -5.36 10.90
CA ILE A 151 -23.81 -6.66 10.92
C ILE A 151 -25.34 -6.51 10.99
N ASN A 152 -25.86 -5.66 11.87
CA ASN A 152 -27.30 -5.52 12.13
C ASN A 152 -28.07 -4.89 10.98
N PHE A 153 -27.41 -4.11 10.11
CA PHE A 153 -28.00 -3.64 8.86
C PHE A 153 -28.67 -4.78 8.05
N TRP A 154 -28.06 -5.97 8.07
CA TRP A 154 -28.55 -7.14 7.33
C TRP A 154 -29.71 -7.88 8.01
N ASP A 155 -30.15 -7.47 9.21
CA ASP A 155 -31.33 -8.08 9.84
C ASP A 155 -32.61 -7.82 9.06
N SER A 156 -32.76 -6.61 8.51
CA SER A 156 -33.89 -6.21 7.69
C SER A 156 -33.50 -5.04 6.80
N VAL A 157 -33.40 -5.29 5.50
CA VAL A 157 -33.08 -4.25 4.49
C VAL A 157 -34.38 -3.90 3.79
N TYR A 158 -34.93 -2.72 4.09
CA TYR A 158 -36.25 -2.27 3.61
C TYR A 158 -37.39 -3.29 3.86
N GLY A 159 -37.35 -3.99 5.00
CA GLY A 159 -38.35 -5.00 5.37
C GLY A 159 -38.04 -6.42 4.88
N VAL A 160 -36.97 -6.61 4.09
CA VAL A 160 -36.53 -7.93 3.62
C VAL A 160 -35.53 -8.52 4.61
N ASN A 161 -35.81 -9.73 5.11
CA ASN A 161 -34.89 -10.47 5.96
C ASN A 161 -33.65 -10.92 5.17
N MET A 162 -32.50 -10.28 5.42
CA MET A 162 -31.23 -10.56 4.76
C MET A 162 -30.18 -11.17 5.71
N LYS A 163 -30.60 -11.78 6.83
CA LYS A 163 -29.70 -12.32 7.86
C LYS A 163 -28.66 -13.31 7.32
N TRP A 164 -28.99 -14.00 6.23
CA TRP A 164 -28.09 -14.91 5.53
C TRP A 164 -26.77 -14.24 5.10
N MET A 165 -26.76 -12.93 4.85
CA MET A 165 -25.56 -12.18 4.46
C MET A 165 -24.53 -12.04 5.59
N LYS A 166 -24.95 -12.13 6.86
CA LYS A 166 -24.08 -11.92 8.03
C LYS A 166 -22.87 -12.86 8.04
N GLN A 167 -23.01 -14.09 7.53
CA GLN A 167 -21.92 -15.07 7.49
C GLN A 167 -20.79 -14.69 6.52
N TRP A 168 -21.09 -13.89 5.49
CA TRP A 168 -20.13 -13.41 4.49
C TRP A 168 -19.46 -12.13 4.99
N ILE A 169 -20.25 -11.16 5.44
CA ILE A 169 -19.77 -9.84 5.90
C ILE A 169 -18.84 -9.95 7.10
N ALA A 170 -19.05 -10.93 7.99
CA ALA A 170 -18.16 -11.14 9.13
C ALA A 170 -16.73 -11.59 8.76
N LYS A 171 -16.51 -12.06 7.52
CA LYS A 171 -15.23 -12.56 7.01
C LYS A 171 -14.62 -11.64 5.95
N GLU A 172 -15.26 -10.50 5.69
CA GLU A 172 -14.81 -9.51 4.72
C GLU A 172 -13.85 -8.53 5.42
N PRO A 173 -12.60 -8.38 4.95
CA PRO A 173 -11.73 -7.30 5.40
C PRO A 173 -12.37 -5.93 5.15
N LEU A 174 -12.20 -4.97 6.07
CA LEU A 174 -12.62 -3.59 5.84
C LEU A 174 -11.44 -2.70 5.48
N LEU A 175 -11.64 -1.84 4.50
CA LEU A 175 -10.70 -0.80 4.08
C LEU A 175 -11.18 0.54 4.66
N GLU A 176 -10.85 0.82 5.92
CA GLU A 176 -11.39 1.99 6.62
C GLU A 176 -10.45 2.53 7.69
N SER A 177 -10.31 3.85 7.77
CA SER A 177 -9.58 4.51 8.85
C SER A 177 -10.44 4.56 10.11
N ILE A 178 -9.82 4.35 11.27
CA ILE A 178 -10.50 4.38 12.57
C ILE A 178 -10.16 5.64 13.35
N LYS A 179 -10.81 5.85 14.50
CA LYS A 179 -10.41 6.90 15.44
C LYS A 179 -9.27 6.42 16.33
N GLU A 180 -8.49 7.36 16.86
CA GLU A 180 -7.36 7.02 17.74
C GLU A 180 -7.82 6.31 19.02
N GLU A 181 -9.00 6.65 19.53
CA GLU A 181 -9.55 6.01 20.72
C GLU A 181 -9.89 4.54 20.49
N GLN A 182 -10.02 4.09 19.24
CA GLN A 182 -10.29 2.68 18.92
C GLN A 182 -9.03 1.80 19.01
N LEU A 183 -7.82 2.39 19.00
CA LEU A 183 -6.58 1.64 19.17
C LEU A 183 -6.38 1.29 20.65
N ASN A 184 -6.24 0.01 20.96
CA ASN A 184 -6.11 -0.48 22.35
C ASN A 184 -4.80 -1.24 22.65
N SER A 185 -3.86 -1.30 21.70
CA SER A 185 -2.53 -1.91 21.89
C SER A 185 -1.36 -1.02 21.45
N ASP A 186 -0.14 -1.49 21.68
CA ASP A 186 1.03 -1.04 20.91
C ASP A 186 1.00 -1.56 19.46
N GLU A 187 1.88 -1.00 18.62
CA GLU A 187 2.10 -1.46 17.24
C GLU A 187 3.31 -2.39 17.16
N GLN A 188 3.22 -3.34 16.23
CA GLN A 188 4.36 -4.17 15.83
C GLN A 188 4.55 -4.10 14.32
N LEU A 189 5.80 -3.99 13.86
CA LEU A 189 6.16 -4.28 12.47
C LEU A 189 5.89 -5.78 12.21
N ILE A 190 5.03 -6.08 11.25
CA ILE A 190 4.67 -7.46 10.89
C ILE A 190 5.32 -7.90 9.57
N TYR A 191 5.61 -6.95 8.67
CA TYR A 191 6.26 -7.28 7.40
C TYR A 191 7.02 -6.09 6.82
N GLU A 192 8.08 -6.36 6.07
CA GLU A 192 8.90 -5.36 5.41
C GLU A 192 9.34 -5.86 4.04
N ILE A 193 9.22 -5.01 3.03
CA ILE A 193 9.69 -5.23 1.67
C ILE A 193 10.76 -4.20 1.36
N ASN A 194 11.89 -4.65 0.82
CA ASN A 194 12.89 -3.81 0.20
C ASN A 194 12.93 -4.11 -1.31
N LEU A 195 12.56 -3.12 -2.12
CA LEU A 195 12.46 -3.27 -3.57
C LEU A 195 13.80 -3.50 -4.25
N GLN A 196 14.93 -3.26 -3.58
CA GLN A 196 16.23 -3.54 -4.18
C GLN A 196 16.54 -5.03 -4.29
N ASN A 197 15.90 -5.86 -3.47
CA ASN A 197 16.22 -7.29 -3.42
C ASN A 197 14.99 -8.21 -3.37
N CYS A 198 13.79 -7.70 -3.14
CA CYS A 198 12.59 -8.55 -3.04
C CYS A 198 12.31 -9.34 -4.32
N GLN A 199 11.81 -10.55 -4.18
CA GLN A 199 11.39 -11.40 -5.28
C GLN A 199 9.86 -11.50 -5.33
N LEU A 200 9.31 -12.12 -6.37
CA LEU A 200 7.85 -12.30 -6.48
C LEU A 200 7.30 -13.18 -5.35
N GLU A 201 8.10 -14.11 -4.85
CA GLU A 201 7.75 -14.97 -3.73
C GLU A 201 7.57 -14.18 -2.43
N ASP A 202 8.29 -13.06 -2.28
CA ASP A 202 8.17 -12.15 -1.12
C ASP A 202 6.84 -11.37 -1.12
N LEU A 203 6.02 -11.49 -2.16
CA LEU A 203 4.65 -10.97 -2.10
C LEU A 203 3.72 -11.85 -1.26
N SER A 204 4.18 -13.05 -0.88
CA SER A 204 3.52 -13.93 0.09
C SER A 204 4.39 -14.08 1.33
N PHE A 205 3.83 -13.84 2.52
CA PHE A 205 4.58 -13.91 3.77
C PHE A 205 3.76 -14.55 4.88
N SER A 206 4.44 -15.03 5.92
CA SER A 206 3.80 -15.51 7.15
C SER A 206 4.68 -15.17 8.35
N ASN A 207 4.22 -14.23 9.17
CA ASN A 207 4.98 -13.75 10.32
C ASN A 207 4.13 -13.79 11.59
N GLN A 208 4.82 -13.97 12.72
CA GLN A 208 4.19 -13.96 14.04
C GLN A 208 4.09 -12.52 14.57
N TYR A 209 3.06 -12.26 15.37
CA TYR A 209 2.89 -11.02 16.11
C TYR A 209 2.62 -11.28 17.58
N GLN A 210 3.02 -10.33 18.41
CA GLN A 210 2.72 -10.19 19.82
C GLN A 210 2.58 -8.71 20.15
N ILE A 211 1.34 -8.26 20.33
CA ILE A 211 1.02 -6.89 20.71
C ILE A 211 0.55 -6.85 22.16
N LYS A 212 0.93 -5.79 22.88
CA LYS A 212 0.61 -5.56 24.28
C LYS A 212 -0.58 -4.61 24.40
N ILE A 213 -1.59 -5.06 25.14
CA ILE A 213 -2.79 -4.28 25.41
C ILE A 213 -2.47 -3.12 26.37
N LYS A 214 -2.96 -1.92 26.03
CA LYS A 214 -2.65 -0.66 26.74
C LYS A 214 -3.68 -0.30 27.82
N ARG A 215 -4.90 -0.80 27.71
CA ARG A 215 -6.01 -0.52 28.63
C ARG A 215 -6.98 -1.69 28.73
N GLN A 216 -7.79 -1.73 29.79
CA GLN A 216 -8.89 -2.68 29.88
C GLN A 216 -9.93 -2.36 28.80
N ASP A 217 -10.26 -3.34 27.97
CA ASP A 217 -11.09 -3.12 26.78
C ASP A 217 -11.62 -4.45 26.20
N TYR A 218 -12.28 -4.38 25.05
CA TYR A 218 -12.48 -5.53 24.16
C TYR A 218 -11.59 -5.41 22.92
N ALA A 219 -10.86 -6.47 22.59
CA ALA A 219 -10.22 -6.62 21.29
C ALA A 219 -11.22 -7.23 20.30
N THR A 220 -11.65 -6.46 19.32
CA THR A 220 -12.69 -6.85 18.36
C THR A 220 -12.12 -7.31 17.02
N GLY A 221 -10.84 -7.03 16.78
CA GLY A 221 -10.10 -7.34 15.57
C GLY A 221 -8.67 -6.81 15.62
N ILE A 222 -7.97 -6.97 14.51
CA ILE A 222 -6.71 -6.28 14.24
C ILE A 222 -6.88 -5.30 13.09
N ILE A 223 -6.05 -4.27 13.09
CA ILE A 223 -5.87 -3.35 11.97
C ILE A 223 -4.45 -3.48 11.45
N VAL A 224 -4.31 -3.59 10.13
CA VAL A 224 -3.04 -3.64 9.42
C VAL A 224 -2.90 -2.36 8.59
N TRP A 225 -1.83 -1.62 8.82
CA TRP A 225 -1.57 -0.34 8.17
C TRP A 225 -0.13 -0.28 7.70
N MET A 226 0.25 0.76 6.93
CA MET A 226 1.53 0.74 6.23
C MET A 226 2.36 2.02 6.35
N LYS A 227 3.68 1.86 6.16
CA LYS A 227 4.63 2.94 5.91
C LYS A 227 5.37 2.64 4.62
N TYR A 228 5.80 3.67 3.91
CA TYR A 228 6.78 3.52 2.84
C TYR A 228 7.82 4.64 2.90
N SER A 229 9.01 4.37 2.37
CA SER A 229 10.15 5.27 2.52
C SER A 229 10.95 5.43 1.24
N PHE A 230 11.50 6.63 1.07
CA PHE A 230 12.53 6.95 0.10
C PHE A 230 13.85 7.03 0.85
N THR A 231 14.62 5.94 0.89
CA THR A 231 15.86 5.85 1.70
C THR A 231 17.08 6.36 0.94
N TYR A 232 17.02 6.41 -0.38
CA TYR A 232 18.08 6.93 -1.26
C TYR A 232 18.16 8.47 -1.32
N THR A 233 17.19 9.19 -0.76
CA THR A 233 17.27 10.66 -0.66
C THR A 233 18.32 11.08 0.36
N HIS A 234 18.91 12.27 0.20
CA HIS A 234 19.94 12.77 1.11
C HIS A 234 19.47 12.81 2.57
N LEU A 235 18.20 13.19 2.78
CA LEU A 235 17.47 12.97 4.02
C LEU A 235 16.33 11.99 3.73
N PRO A 236 16.30 10.79 4.34
CA PRO A 236 15.23 9.82 4.11
C PRO A 236 13.85 10.41 4.35
N ILE A 237 12.93 10.16 3.41
CA ILE A 237 11.54 10.60 3.53
C ILE A 237 10.70 9.39 3.92
N HIS A 238 9.97 9.49 5.03
CA HIS A 238 9.06 8.45 5.51
C HIS A 238 7.62 8.92 5.38
N VAL A 239 6.76 8.08 4.80
CA VAL A 239 5.33 8.33 4.67
C VAL A 239 4.59 7.32 5.51
N ILE A 240 3.70 7.81 6.37
CA ILE A 240 2.89 6.99 7.28
C ILE A 240 1.45 7.01 6.78
N MET A 241 0.98 5.86 6.31
CA MET A 241 -0.43 5.60 5.99
C MET A 241 -1.04 4.86 7.17
N GLY A 242 -1.24 5.64 8.24
CA GLY A 242 -1.55 5.12 9.57
C GLY A 242 -3.00 4.67 9.74
N PRO A 243 -3.31 4.06 10.90
CA PRO A 243 -4.64 3.51 11.18
C PRO A 243 -5.73 4.59 11.27
N THR A 244 -5.37 5.82 11.65
CA THR A 244 -6.34 6.89 11.94
C THR A 244 -6.47 7.91 10.81
N LYS A 245 -5.38 8.17 10.11
CA LYS A 245 -5.32 9.13 9.02
C LYS A 245 -4.61 8.52 7.85
N SER A 246 -5.40 7.95 6.95
CA SER A 246 -4.95 7.54 5.64
C SER A 246 -5.94 8.02 4.57
N PRO A 247 -5.54 8.96 3.70
CA PRO A 247 -6.44 9.56 2.71
C PRO A 247 -6.85 8.59 1.61
N PHE A 248 -5.88 8.00 0.89
CA PHE A 248 -6.15 7.12 -0.25
C PHE A 248 -6.14 5.63 0.12
N TRP A 249 -4.97 5.06 0.44
CA TRP A 249 -4.88 3.64 0.83
C TRP A 249 -5.34 3.45 2.27
N LYS A 250 -6.48 2.78 2.47
CA LYS A 250 -7.02 2.59 3.81
C LYS A 250 -6.31 1.42 4.51
N PRO A 251 -6.15 1.50 5.84
CA PRO A 251 -5.72 0.35 6.59
C PRO A 251 -6.78 -0.76 6.51
N VAL A 252 -6.34 -2.01 6.68
CA VAL A 252 -7.19 -3.18 6.57
C VAL A 252 -7.56 -3.69 7.96
N ILE A 253 -8.85 -3.71 8.25
CA ILE A 253 -9.40 -4.26 9.48
C ILE A 253 -9.81 -5.71 9.25
N LEU A 254 -9.33 -6.59 10.14
CA LEU A 254 -9.66 -8.01 10.17
C LEU A 254 -10.34 -8.31 11.51
N TYR A 255 -11.67 -8.43 11.48
CA TYR A 255 -12.44 -8.71 12.68
C TYR A 255 -12.19 -10.12 13.21
N PHE A 256 -12.15 -10.20 14.54
CA PHE A 256 -12.16 -11.45 15.27
C PHE A 256 -13.52 -12.13 15.19
N ARG A 257 -13.50 -13.46 15.33
CA ARG A 257 -14.74 -14.27 15.39
C ARG A 257 -15.59 -13.85 16.59
N GLU A 258 -14.93 -13.54 17.70
CA GLU A 258 -15.55 -13.16 18.97
C GLU A 258 -14.83 -11.92 19.53
N GLU A 259 -15.55 -11.11 20.32
CA GLU A 259 -14.96 -9.98 21.06
C GLU A 259 -14.15 -10.56 22.24
N ILE A 260 -12.85 -10.28 22.28
CA ILE A 260 -11.95 -10.84 23.30
C ILE A 260 -11.83 -9.82 24.44
N PRO A 261 -12.27 -10.13 25.68
CA PRO A 261 -12.04 -9.26 26.82
C PRO A 261 -10.56 -9.20 27.15
N VAL A 262 -10.00 -8.00 27.30
CA VAL A 262 -8.57 -7.79 27.52
C VAL A 262 -8.30 -6.81 28.65
N ASN A 263 -7.19 -7.01 29.37
CA ASN A 263 -6.69 -6.12 30.41
C ASN A 263 -5.39 -5.44 29.99
N LYS A 264 -5.10 -4.30 30.62
CA LYS A 264 -3.82 -3.61 30.44
C LYS A 264 -2.66 -4.56 30.78
N GLY A 265 -1.74 -4.72 29.84
CA GLY A 265 -0.57 -5.57 29.97
C GLY A 265 -0.73 -6.97 29.39
N ASP A 266 -1.95 -7.37 29.01
CA ASP A 266 -2.18 -8.62 28.30
C ASP A 266 -1.42 -8.66 26.98
N LYS A 267 -1.04 -9.86 26.56
CA LYS A 267 -0.34 -10.12 25.30
C LYS A 267 -1.26 -10.87 24.35
N LEU A 268 -1.66 -10.20 23.28
CA LEU A 268 -2.40 -10.80 22.18
C LEU A 268 -1.40 -11.27 21.12
N GLN A 269 -1.39 -12.57 20.85
CA GLN A 269 -0.41 -13.22 19.99
C GLN A 269 -1.07 -13.91 18.81
N GLY A 270 -0.29 -14.21 17.78
CA GLY A 270 -0.83 -14.79 16.57
C GLY A 270 0.15 -14.80 15.41
N SER A 271 -0.38 -15.16 14.25
CA SER A 271 0.34 -15.08 12.98
C SER A 271 -0.55 -14.44 11.93
N LEU A 272 0.06 -13.61 11.09
CA LEU A 272 -0.55 -13.08 9.89
C LEU A 272 0.16 -13.72 8.70
N ALA A 273 -0.58 -14.48 7.91
CA ALA A 273 -0.14 -15.01 6.64
C ALA A 273 -0.90 -14.32 5.51
N VAL A 274 -0.18 -13.82 4.52
CA VAL A 274 -0.74 -13.24 3.29
C VAL A 274 -0.21 -14.05 2.13
N LYS A 275 -1.11 -14.51 1.26
CA LYS A 275 -0.76 -15.14 0.00
C LYS A 275 -1.24 -14.24 -1.14
N PHE A 276 -0.29 -13.83 -1.95
CA PHE A 276 -0.55 -13.12 -3.19
C PHE A 276 -1.02 -14.10 -4.27
N GLU A 277 -2.22 -13.89 -4.81
CA GLU A 277 -2.75 -14.69 -5.92
C GLU A 277 -2.77 -13.87 -7.22
N SER A 278 -3.18 -12.59 -7.14
CA SER A 278 -3.15 -11.63 -8.25
C SER A 278 -3.16 -10.19 -7.73
N GLU A 279 -2.98 -9.20 -8.63
CA GLU A 279 -3.06 -7.76 -8.32
C GLU A 279 -4.34 -7.40 -7.53
N GLU A 280 -5.45 -8.10 -7.80
CA GLU A 280 -6.77 -7.88 -7.21
C GLU A 280 -7.19 -9.01 -6.25
N LEU A 281 -6.27 -9.84 -5.76
CA LEU A 281 -6.62 -10.92 -4.84
C LEU A 281 -5.49 -11.27 -3.87
N LEU A 282 -5.75 -11.02 -2.59
CA LEU A 282 -4.96 -11.55 -1.48
C LEU A 282 -5.79 -12.53 -0.66
N GLN A 283 -5.20 -13.69 -0.34
CA GLN A 283 -5.73 -14.56 0.71
C GLN A 283 -5.02 -14.24 2.03
N ILE A 284 -5.80 -14.03 3.08
CA ILE A 284 -5.26 -13.65 4.39
C ILE A 284 -5.67 -14.73 5.41
N LYS A 285 -4.68 -15.24 6.14
CA LYS A 285 -4.87 -16.15 7.26
C LYS A 285 -4.40 -15.47 8.53
N LEU A 286 -5.27 -15.42 9.52
CA LEU A 286 -5.00 -14.84 10.82
C LEU A 286 -5.16 -15.90 11.90
N SER A 287 -4.11 -16.19 12.67
CA SER A 287 -4.25 -16.92 13.91
C SER A 287 -4.27 -15.97 15.10
N VAL A 288 -5.09 -16.30 16.10
CA VAL A 288 -5.23 -15.53 17.34
C VAL A 288 -5.05 -16.48 18.51
N HIS A 289 -4.18 -16.09 19.45
CA HIS A 289 -3.82 -16.82 20.66
C HIS A 289 -3.83 -15.86 21.86
N MET A 290 -4.83 -16.00 22.72
CA MET A 290 -4.94 -15.26 23.97
C MET A 290 -5.83 -16.01 24.96
N GLN A 291 -5.29 -16.45 26.10
CA GLN A 291 -6.04 -17.18 27.14
C GLN A 291 -6.83 -18.37 26.52
N GLN A 292 -8.15 -18.45 26.73
CA GLN A 292 -9.01 -19.47 26.10
C GLN A 292 -9.27 -19.25 24.60
N TYR A 293 -8.95 -18.08 24.04
CA TYR A 293 -9.22 -17.73 22.65
C TYR A 293 -8.07 -18.20 21.75
N ASN A 294 -8.27 -19.33 21.09
CA ASN A 294 -7.31 -19.93 20.17
C ASN A 294 -8.02 -20.38 18.89
N TYR A 295 -7.88 -19.60 17.82
CA TYR A 295 -8.53 -19.92 16.55
C TYR A 295 -7.80 -19.33 15.35
N VAL A 296 -8.24 -19.76 14.16
CA VAL A 296 -7.75 -19.27 12.88
C VAL A 296 -8.93 -18.75 12.06
N SER A 297 -8.77 -17.58 11.48
CA SER A 297 -9.70 -16.97 10.53
C SER A 297 -9.07 -16.87 9.15
N TYR A 298 -9.91 -16.96 8.12
CA TYR A 298 -9.52 -16.82 6.72
C TYR A 298 -10.33 -15.69 6.11
N PHE A 299 -9.64 -14.81 5.40
CA PHE A 299 -10.21 -13.67 4.71
C PHE A 299 -9.74 -13.65 3.27
N LYS A 300 -10.50 -12.98 2.41
CA LYS A 300 -10.12 -12.65 1.04
C LYS A 300 -10.27 -11.15 0.87
N LEU A 301 -9.22 -10.51 0.37
CA LEU A 301 -9.26 -9.11 -0.05
C LEU A 301 -9.29 -9.13 -1.59
N ASN A 302 -10.41 -8.66 -2.15
CA ASN A 302 -10.77 -8.77 -3.56
C ASN A 302 -11.78 -7.69 -3.98
#